data_AF-A0A967LJ35-F1
#
_entry.id   AF-A0A967LJ35-F1
#
_cell.length_a   1.000
_cell.length_b   1.000
_cell.length_c   1.000
_cell.angle_alpha   90.00
_cell.angle_beta   90.00
_cell.angle_gamma   90.00
#
_symmetry.space_group_name_H-M   'P 1'
#
loop_
_entity.id
_entity.type
_entity.pdbx_description
1 polymer ?
#
loop_
_entity_poly.entity_id
_entity_poly.type
_entity_poly.pdbx_seq_one_letter_code
_entity_poly.pdbx_strand_id
1 'polypeptide(L)' 'MMNLLLSRLDEQQRRWYVAVEAEKLGHGGTDYMATVTGINVNTIRKGRREIADDLATRPQDRVRLKGGGRKRVEKKSRQ' A
#
# COMPACT_ATOMS: atom_id res chain seq x y z
N MET A 1 -7.73 20.23 3.75
CA MET A 1 -6.35 20.14 4.30
C MET A 1 -5.71 18.78 4.03
N MET A 2 -6.36 17.64 4.28
CA MET A 2 -5.80 16.29 4.06
C MET A 2 -5.24 16.08 2.63
N ASN A 3 -5.98 16.44 1.60
CA ASN A 3 -5.54 16.26 0.21
C ASN A 3 -4.28 17.07 -0.15
N LEU A 4 -4.03 18.20 0.53
CA LEU A 4 -2.80 18.97 0.36
C LEU A 4 -1.59 18.19 0.90
N LEU A 5 -1.71 17.55 2.07
CA LEU A 5 -0.66 16.69 2.61
C LEU A 5 -0.44 15.48 1.70
N LEU A 6 -1.52 14.81 1.27
CA LEU A 6 -1.44 13.67 0.35
C LEU A 6 -0.68 14.02 -0.93
N SER A 7 -0.82 15.25 -1.46
CA SER A 7 -0.11 15.69 -2.67
C SER A 7 1.43 15.73 -2.51
N ARG A 8 1.93 15.81 -1.26
CA ARG A 8 3.37 15.84 -0.94
C ARG A 8 3.93 14.47 -0.57
N LEU A 9 3.06 13.48 -0.39
CA LEU A 9 3.43 12.11 -0.03
C LEU A 9 3.57 11.25 -1.30
N ASP A 10 4.51 10.32 -1.26
CA ASP A 10 4.59 9.28 -2.29
C ASP A 10 3.37 8.34 -2.23
N GLU A 11 3.25 7.43 -3.21
CA GLU A 11 2.10 6.52 -3.30
C GLU A 11 1.97 5.57 -2.09
N GLN A 12 3.09 5.14 -1.52
CA GLN A 12 3.11 4.24 -0.37
C GLN A 12 2.72 4.97 0.90
N GLN A 13 3.33 6.13 1.14
CA GLN A 13 3.02 6.99 2.28
C GLN A 13 1.55 7.41 2.27
N ARG A 14 1.01 7.83 1.11
CA ARG A 14 -0.43 8.14 0.97
C ARG A 14 -1.30 6.95 1.35
N ARG A 15 -0.98 5.77 0.83
CA ARG A 15 -1.71 4.52 1.10
C ARG A 15 -1.74 4.20 2.59
N TRP A 16 -0.62 4.35 3.30
CA TRP A 16 -0.56 4.10 4.74
C TRP A 16 -1.30 5.15 5.55
N TYR A 17 -1.08 6.43 5.24
CA TYR A 17 -1.76 7.51 5.95
C TYR A 17 -3.28 7.38 5.85
N VAL A 18 -3.81 7.16 4.64
CA VAL A 18 -5.25 7.00 4.43
C VAL A 18 -5.78 5.71 5.09
N ALA A 19 -4.96 4.65 5.16
CA ALA A 19 -5.31 3.44 5.90
C ALA A 19 -5.41 3.66 7.41
N VAL A 20 -4.49 4.42 8.01
CA VAL A 20 -4.54 4.80 9.44
C VAL A 20 -5.80 5.63 9.72
N GLU A 21 -6.08 6.65 8.90
CA GLU A 21 -7.26 7.49 9.08
C GLU A 21 -8.56 6.69 8.90
N ALA A 22 -8.59 5.74 7.95
CA ALA A 22 -9.74 4.84 7.78
C ALA A 22 -9.95 3.92 9.00
N GLU A 23 -8.86 3.46 9.64
CA GLU A 23 -8.94 2.63 10.86
C GLU A 23 -9.53 3.41 12.03
N LYS A 24 -9.07 4.65 12.23
CA LYS A 24 -9.57 5.54 13.30
C LYS A 24 -11.07 5.80 13.20
N LEU A 25 -11.62 5.82 11.99
CA LEU A 25 -13.05 6.00 11.72
C LEU A 25 -13.87 4.73 11.96
N GLY A 26 -13.25 3.56 12.03
CA GLY A 26 -13.93 2.28 12.26
C GLY A 26 -14.77 1.80 11.07
N HIS A 27 -15.99 1.31 11.35
CA HIS A 27 -16.87 0.74 10.32
C HIS A 27 -17.25 1.80 9.27
N GLY A 28 -17.14 1.46 7.99
CA GLY A 28 -17.37 2.40 6.88
C GLY A 28 -16.23 3.41 6.63
N GLY A 29 -15.23 3.49 7.51
CA GLY A 29 -14.11 4.43 7.38
C GLY A 29 -13.32 4.27 6.07
N THR A 30 -13.20 3.03 5.57
CA THR A 30 -12.54 2.78 4.28
C THR A 30 -13.29 3.40 3.11
N ASP A 31 -14.62 3.27 3.06
CA ASP A 31 -15.43 3.78 1.95
C ASP A 31 -15.56 5.31 2.02
N TYR A 32 -15.67 5.86 3.24
CA TYR A 32 -15.62 7.29 3.49
C TYR A 32 -14.28 7.89 3.01
N MET A 33 -13.16 7.30 3.41
CA MET A 33 -11.84 7.79 3.03
C MET A 33 -11.58 7.65 1.52
N ALA A 34 -12.09 6.60 0.88
CA ALA A 34 -12.05 6.47 -0.57
C ALA A 34 -12.78 7.63 -1.28
N THR A 35 -13.95 8.00 -0.75
CA THR A 35 -14.75 9.12 -1.28
C THR A 35 -14.03 10.46 -1.09
N VAL A 36 -13.47 10.73 0.09
CA VAL A 36 -12.80 12.01 0.41
C VAL A 36 -11.48 12.20 -0.33
N THR A 37 -10.71 11.13 -0.50
CA THR A 37 -9.34 11.19 -1.04
C THR A 37 -9.24 10.78 -2.51
N GLY A 38 -10.26 10.13 -3.05
CA GLY A 38 -10.23 9.50 -4.38
C GLY A 38 -9.35 8.25 -4.46
N ILE A 39 -8.78 7.78 -3.34
CA ILE A 39 -7.96 6.56 -3.32
C ILE A 39 -8.87 5.33 -3.38
N ASN A 40 -8.51 4.39 -4.26
CA ASN A 40 -9.26 3.14 -4.40
C ASN A 40 -9.33 2.36 -3.07
N VAL A 41 -10.52 1.85 -2.74
CA VAL A 41 -10.80 1.03 -1.55
C VAL A 41 -9.80 -0.12 -1.37
N ASN A 42 -9.40 -0.79 -2.47
CA ASN A 42 -8.43 -1.89 -2.41
C ASN A 42 -7.03 -1.40 -2.01
N THR A 43 -6.66 -0.18 -2.38
CA THR A 43 -5.40 0.45 -1.98
C THR A 43 -5.41 0.75 -0.49
N ILE A 44 -6.52 1.26 0.06
CA ILE A 44 -6.68 1.53 1.49
C ILE A 44 -6.63 0.22 2.29
N ARG A 45 -7.37 -0.81 1.87
CA ARG A 45 -7.33 -2.16 2.48
C ARG A 45 -5.94 -2.78 2.44
N LYS A 46 -5.21 -2.58 1.34
CA LYS A 46 -3.80 -3.00 1.23
C LYS A 46 -2.92 -2.27 2.24
N GLY A 47 -3.09 -0.96 2.40
CA GLY A 47 -2.38 -0.18 3.43
C GLY A 47 -2.66 -0.68 4.85
N ARG A 48 -3.92 -0.99 5.18
CA ARG A 48 -4.29 -1.55 6.50
C ARG A 48 -3.58 -2.86 6.78
N ARG A 49 -3.57 -3.78 5.80
CA ARG A 49 -2.83 -5.06 5.93
C ARG A 49 -1.33 -4.86 6.11
N GLU A 50 -0.74 -3.92 5.37
CA GLU A 50 0.70 -3.63 5.50
C GLU A 50 1.05 -3.08 6.88
N ILE A 51 0.23 -2.17 7.42
CA ILE A 51 0.44 -1.60 8.76
C ILE A 51 0.21 -2.66 9.84
N ALA A 52 -0.81 -3.51 9.70
CA ALA A 52 -1.08 -4.60 10.64
C ALA A 52 0.01 -5.67 10.66
N ASP A 53 0.80 -5.77 9.58
CA ASP A 53 1.99 -6.63 9.45
C ASP A 53 3.28 -5.86 9.81
N ASP A 54 3.17 -4.79 10.61
CA ASP A 54 4.27 -3.93 11.07
C ASP A 54 5.20 -3.45 9.95
N LEU A 55 4.64 -3.27 8.74
CA LEU A 55 5.39 -2.92 7.53
C LEU A 55 6.54 -3.89 7.21
N ALA A 56 6.49 -5.15 7.68
CA ALA A 56 7.59 -6.11 7.62
C ALA A 56 8.15 -6.33 6.21
N THR A 57 7.30 -6.23 5.19
CA THR A 57 7.68 -6.39 3.78
C THR A 57 8.08 -5.09 3.08
N ARG A 58 8.08 -3.95 3.79
CA ARG A 58 8.19 -2.59 3.22
C ARG A 58 9.49 -1.92 3.66
N PRO A 59 10.50 -1.81 2.78
CA PRO A 59 11.77 -1.18 3.13
C PRO A 59 11.60 0.33 3.36
N GLN A 60 12.28 0.87 4.36
CA GLN A 60 12.22 2.30 4.72
C GLN A 60 12.80 3.20 3.61
N ASP A 61 13.89 2.77 2.98
CA ASP A 61 14.63 3.58 2.01
C ASP A 61 14.07 3.50 0.58
N ARG A 62 13.02 2.71 0.34
CA ARG A 62 12.52 2.50 -1.02
C ARG A 62 11.02 2.25 -1.12
N VAL A 63 10.37 3.12 -1.88
CA VAL A 63 8.92 3.05 -2.16
C VAL A 63 8.52 1.77 -2.91
N ARG A 64 9.34 1.32 -3.87
CA ARG A 64 9.05 0.12 -4.69
C ARG A 64 9.68 -1.14 -4.09
N LEU A 65 8.89 -2.19 -3.95
CA LEU A 65 9.41 -3.53 -3.61
C LEU A 65 10.32 -4.08 -4.72
N LYS A 66 11.19 -5.02 -4.37
CA LYS A 66 11.94 -5.77 -5.38
C LYS A 66 10.90 -6.40 -6.30
N GLY A 67 10.98 -6.13 -7.59
CA GLY A 67 10.09 -6.77 -8.57
C GLY A 67 10.26 -8.28 -8.51
N GLY A 68 9.20 -9.02 -8.84
CA GLY A 68 9.19 -10.48 -8.84
C GLY A 68 10.13 -11.15 -9.86
N GLY A 69 10.88 -10.36 -10.63
CA GLY A 69 11.81 -10.82 -11.66
C GLY A 69 11.15 -11.70 -12.72
N ARG A 70 11.89 -11.99 -13.79
CA ARG A 70 11.54 -13.11 -14.67
C ARG A 70 12.10 -14.36 -14.00
N LYS A 71 11.25 -15.36 -13.72
CA LYS A 71 11.74 -16.69 -13.26
C LYS A 71 12.75 -17.21 -14.28
N ARG A 72 13.93 -17.66 -13.81
CA ARG A 72 14.96 -18.23 -14.69
C ARG A 72 14.40 -19.47 -15.38
N VAL A 73 14.67 -19.62 -16.67
CA VAL A 73 14.36 -20.85 -17.40
C VAL A 73 15.36 -21.91 -16.93
N GLU A 74 14.90 -22.89 -16.18
CA GLU A 74 15.71 -24.06 -15.85
C GLU A 74 16.04 -24.81 -17.15
N LYS A 75 17.33 -24.96 -17.46
CA LYS A 75 17.75 -25.82 -18.57
C LYS A 75 17.42 -27.26 -18.16
N LYS A 76 16.53 -27.94 -18.88
CA LYS A 76 16.34 -29.39 -18.75
C LYS A 76 17.70 -30.07 -18.97
N SER A 77 18.25 -30.73 -17.96
CA SER A 77 19.32 -31.71 -18.20
C SER A 77 18.69 -32.90 -18.93
N ARG A 78 19.08 -33.13 -20.18
CA ARG A 78 18.90 -34.43 -20.83
C ARG A 78 19.84 -35.40 -20.11
N GLN A 79 19.26 -36.37 -19.41
CA GLN A 79 19.89 -37.67 -19.23
C GLN A 79 19.66 -38.50 -20.50
#